data_AF-A0A2K5IDA3-F1
#
_entry.id   AF-A0A2K5IDA3-F1
#
_cell.length_a   1.000
_cell.length_b   1.000
_cell.length_c   1.000
_cell.angle_alpha   90.00
_cell.angle_beta   90.00
_cell.angle_gamma   90.00
#
_symmetry.space_group_name_H-M   'P 1'
#
loop_
_entity.id
_entity.type
_entity.pdbx_description
1 polymer ?
#
loop_
_entity_poly.entity_id
_entity_poly.type
_entity_poly.pdbx_seq_one_letter_code
_entity_poly.pdbx_strand_id
1 'polypeptide(L)'
;LEWDLNVRLHGQHLVRQLVLRTVRGYLETPQPDKALALSFHGWSGTGKNFVARMLVENLYRDGLMSDCVRMFIATFHFPHRKYVDLYKEQLMGQIRETQQLCHQTLFIFDEAEKLHPGLLEVLGPHLERRAPEGHRAKFAWTIFLFLSNLRGDIINEVVLKLLKAGWSREEITMEHLEPHLQAEIVETTGFSFLTTRWPHLDLPTSSVAPT
;
A
#
# COMPACT_ATOMS: atom_id res chain seq x y z
N LEU A 1 -8.66 -5.40 -14.51
CA LEU A 1 -7.41 -5.19 -13.74
C LEU A 1 -6.24 -5.92 -14.38
N GLU A 2 -6.30 -7.24 -14.54
CA GLU A 2 -5.23 -8.02 -15.20
C GLU A 2 -4.84 -7.48 -16.57
N TRP A 3 -5.83 -7.15 -17.41
CA TRP A 3 -5.59 -6.53 -18.71
C TRP A 3 -4.86 -5.18 -18.60
N ASP A 4 -5.30 -4.28 -17.72
CA ASP A 4 -4.64 -2.97 -17.53
C ASP A 4 -3.18 -3.13 -17.05
N LEU A 5 -2.94 -4.03 -16.09
CA LEU A 5 -1.60 -4.32 -15.59
C LEU A 5 -0.70 -4.89 -16.70
N ASN A 6 -1.22 -5.74 -17.58
CA ASN A 6 -0.42 -6.37 -18.64
C ASN A 6 -0.15 -5.42 -19.82
N VAL A 7 -1.14 -4.61 -20.19
CA VAL A 7 -1.09 -3.79 -21.41
C VAL A 7 -0.55 -2.39 -21.16
N ARG A 8 -0.91 -1.76 -20.04
CA ARG A 8 -0.63 -0.34 -19.80
C ARG A 8 0.54 -0.10 -18.85
N LEU A 9 0.86 -1.03 -17.95
CA LEU A 9 1.93 -0.87 -16.95
C LEU A 9 3.24 -1.46 -17.46
N HIS A 10 4.21 -0.64 -17.86
CA HIS A 10 5.49 -1.10 -18.41
C HIS A 10 6.61 -1.16 -17.37
N GLY A 11 7.54 -2.10 -17.53
CA GLY A 11 8.72 -2.25 -16.68
C GLY A 11 8.45 -2.70 -15.24
N GLN A 12 7.19 -2.93 -14.84
CA GLN A 12 6.83 -3.32 -13.47
C GLN A 12 6.34 -4.77 -13.39
N HIS A 13 7.16 -5.72 -13.84
CA HIS A 13 6.81 -7.15 -13.89
C HIS A 13 6.46 -7.71 -12.50
N LEU A 14 7.17 -7.28 -11.46
CA LEU A 14 6.90 -7.69 -10.06
C LEU A 14 5.55 -7.20 -9.54
N VAL A 15 5.18 -5.99 -9.91
CA VAL A 15 3.90 -5.39 -9.50
C VAL A 15 2.71 -6.11 -10.16
N ARG A 16 2.83 -6.42 -11.46
CA ARG A 16 1.74 -7.04 -12.24
C ARG A 16 1.22 -8.32 -11.57
N GLN A 17 2.13 -9.23 -11.22
CA GLN A 17 1.76 -10.53 -10.65
C GLN A 17 1.30 -10.38 -9.19
N LEU A 18 2.02 -9.60 -8.38
CA LEU A 18 1.79 -9.52 -6.94
C LEU A 18 0.46 -8.82 -6.62
N VAL A 19 0.21 -7.67 -7.26
CA VAL A 19 -1.02 -6.89 -7.04
C VAL A 19 -2.25 -7.69 -7.45
N LEU A 20 -2.22 -8.30 -8.64
CA LEU A 20 -3.36 -9.08 -9.13
C LEU A 20 -3.69 -10.24 -8.20
N ARG A 21 -2.68 -11.03 -7.82
CA ARG A 21 -2.86 -12.20 -6.94
C ARG A 21 -3.41 -11.79 -5.58
N THR A 22 -2.81 -10.78 -4.95
CA THR A 22 -3.18 -10.36 -3.60
C THR A 22 -4.58 -9.76 -3.55
N VAL A 23 -4.89 -8.82 -4.45
CA VAL A 23 -6.21 -8.15 -4.47
C VAL A 23 -7.31 -9.16 -4.76
N ARG A 24 -7.10 -10.04 -5.75
CA ARG A 24 -8.06 -11.10 -6.08
C ARG A 24 -8.32 -12.03 -4.90
N GLY A 25 -7.26 -12.56 -4.29
CA GLY A 25 -7.39 -13.48 -3.15
C GLY A 25 -8.10 -12.85 -1.95
N TYR A 26 -7.88 -11.56 -1.70
CA TYR A 26 -8.57 -10.83 -0.63
C TYR A 26 -10.07 -10.67 -0.91
N LEU A 27 -10.43 -10.26 -2.13
CA LEU A 27 -11.84 -10.06 -2.52
C LEU A 27 -12.63 -11.37 -2.62
N GLU A 28 -11.97 -12.47 -2.95
CA GLU A 28 -12.57 -13.81 -2.99
C GLU A 28 -12.74 -14.42 -1.57
N THR A 29 -12.17 -13.80 -0.53
CA THR A 29 -12.33 -14.24 0.86
C THR A 29 -13.69 -13.77 1.41
N PRO A 30 -14.63 -14.68 1.76
CA PRO A 30 -16.00 -14.30 2.12
C PRO A 30 -16.12 -13.40 3.36
N GLN A 31 -15.17 -13.52 4.30
CA GLN A 31 -15.10 -12.74 5.54
C GLN A 31 -13.63 -12.56 5.94
N PRO A 32 -12.96 -11.50 5.45
CA PRO A 32 -11.58 -11.26 5.85
C PRO A 32 -11.50 -10.94 7.36
N ASP A 33 -10.54 -11.55 8.04
CA ASP A 33 -10.28 -11.38 9.48
C ASP A 33 -9.47 -10.11 9.80
N LYS A 34 -8.99 -9.43 8.76
CA LYS A 34 -8.28 -8.14 8.80
C LYS A 34 -8.39 -7.41 7.46
N ALA A 35 -8.08 -6.13 7.43
CA ALA A 35 -7.97 -5.36 6.20
C ALA A 35 -6.78 -5.82 5.35
N LEU A 36 -6.89 -5.67 4.03
CA LEU A 36 -5.75 -5.79 3.14
C LEU A 36 -4.92 -4.51 3.23
N ALA A 37 -3.61 -4.64 3.42
CA ALA A 37 -2.68 -3.53 3.20
C ALA A 37 -1.75 -3.85 2.05
N LEU A 38 -1.56 -2.84 1.20
CA LEU A 38 -0.63 -2.85 0.08
C LEU A 38 0.30 -1.66 0.25
N SER A 39 1.60 -1.86 0.05
CA SER A 39 2.58 -0.76 0.08
C SER A 39 3.42 -0.73 -1.18
N PHE A 40 3.32 0.37 -1.92
CA PHE A 40 4.02 0.58 -3.17
C PHE A 40 5.24 1.44 -2.93
N HIS A 41 6.42 0.85 -3.13
CA HIS A 41 7.72 1.48 -2.95
C HIS A 41 8.46 1.66 -4.27
N GLY A 42 9.29 2.68 -4.35
CA GLY A 42 10.19 2.93 -5.47
C GLY A 42 10.40 4.40 -5.74
N TRP A 43 11.20 4.71 -6.74
CA TRP A 43 11.56 6.09 -7.08
C TRP A 43 10.35 6.92 -7.55
N SER A 44 10.47 8.25 -7.56
CA SER A 44 9.43 9.10 -8.14
C SER A 44 9.32 8.86 -9.65
N GLY A 45 8.10 8.93 -10.20
CA GLY A 45 7.86 8.76 -11.64
C GLY A 45 7.87 7.31 -12.16
N THR A 46 8.03 6.29 -11.30
CA THR A 46 8.02 4.87 -11.70
C THR A 46 6.63 4.27 -11.89
N GLY A 47 5.57 5.04 -11.63
CA GLY A 47 4.18 4.61 -11.87
C GLY A 47 3.39 4.16 -10.64
N LYS A 48 3.84 4.40 -9.40
CA LYS A 48 3.08 4.04 -8.18
C LYS A 48 1.64 4.58 -8.19
N ASN A 49 1.48 5.90 -8.41
CA ASN A 49 0.17 6.55 -8.54
C ASN A 49 -0.64 6.03 -9.74
N PHE A 50 0.03 5.59 -10.80
CA PHE A 50 -0.63 5.03 -11.98
C PHE A 50 -1.22 3.63 -11.69
N VAL A 51 -0.48 2.78 -10.97
CA VAL A 51 -0.99 1.47 -10.51
C VAL A 51 -2.13 1.65 -9.50
N ALA A 52 -1.99 2.60 -8.57
CA ALA A 52 -3.06 2.95 -7.63
C ALA A 52 -4.34 3.35 -8.37
N ARG A 53 -4.22 4.19 -9.39
CA ARG A 53 -5.34 4.58 -10.24
C ARG A 53 -5.95 3.40 -11.00
N MET A 54 -5.14 2.49 -11.56
CA MET A 54 -5.67 1.27 -12.20
C MET A 54 -6.46 0.42 -11.22
N LEU A 55 -5.98 0.25 -9.98
CA LEU A 55 -6.70 -0.47 -8.93
C LEU A 55 -8.04 0.20 -8.67
N VAL A 56 -8.04 1.50 -8.42
CA VAL A 56 -9.26 2.28 -8.14
C VAL A 56 -10.28 2.15 -9.27
N GLU A 57 -9.86 2.38 -10.52
CA GLU A 57 -10.74 2.35 -11.71
C GLU A 57 -11.32 0.94 -11.98
N ASN A 58 -10.64 -0.12 -11.54
CA ASN A 58 -11.12 -1.49 -11.71
C ASN A 58 -11.95 -2.00 -10.53
N LEU A 59 -11.78 -1.43 -9.34
CA LEU A 59 -12.48 -1.84 -8.13
C LEU A 59 -13.73 -1.01 -7.84
N TYR A 60 -13.80 0.22 -8.37
CA TYR A 60 -14.87 1.17 -8.10
C TYR A 60 -15.32 1.85 -9.38
N ARG A 61 -16.64 1.80 -9.64
CA ARG A 61 -17.25 2.32 -10.87
C ARG A 61 -16.92 3.79 -11.14
N ASP A 62 -16.94 4.61 -10.09
CA ASP A 62 -16.67 6.06 -10.19
C ASP A 62 -15.20 6.39 -9.92
N GLY A 63 -14.33 5.37 -9.86
CA GLY A 63 -12.91 5.52 -9.61
C GLY A 63 -12.62 6.34 -8.36
N LEU A 64 -11.77 7.37 -8.49
CA LEU A 64 -11.38 8.25 -7.38
C LEU A 64 -12.53 9.14 -6.87
N MET A 65 -13.62 9.27 -7.64
CA MET A 65 -14.81 10.04 -7.25
C MET A 65 -15.81 9.20 -6.45
N SER A 66 -15.54 7.90 -6.27
CA SER A 66 -16.38 7.01 -5.45
C SER A 66 -16.36 7.41 -3.98
N ASP A 67 -17.52 7.46 -3.34
CA ASP A 67 -17.64 7.71 -1.90
C ASP A 67 -16.95 6.63 -1.04
N CYS A 68 -16.67 5.47 -1.62
CA CYS A 68 -15.97 4.36 -0.97
C CYS A 68 -14.44 4.44 -1.08
N VAL A 69 -13.92 5.46 -1.77
CA VAL A 69 -12.49 5.71 -1.96
C VAL A 69 -12.12 7.02 -1.27
N ARG A 70 -11.12 6.98 -0.40
CA ARG A 70 -10.56 8.17 0.26
C ARG A 70 -9.07 8.24 -0.03
N MET A 71 -8.61 9.39 -0.52
CA MET A 71 -7.20 9.64 -0.78
C MET A 71 -6.65 10.70 0.17
N PHE A 72 -5.53 10.39 0.80
CA PHE A 72 -4.81 11.24 1.73
C PHE A 72 -3.39 11.45 1.22
N ILE A 73 -3.08 12.66 0.78
CA ILE A 73 -1.70 13.12 0.57
C ILE A 73 -1.15 13.59 1.91
N ALA A 74 -0.11 12.94 2.44
CA ALA A 74 0.39 13.15 3.80
C ALA A 74 0.76 14.62 4.07
N THR A 75 1.47 15.26 3.15
CA THR A 75 1.91 16.66 3.28
C THR A 75 0.80 17.69 3.14
N PHE A 76 -0.32 17.33 2.52
CA PHE A 76 -1.45 18.23 2.34
C PHE A 76 -2.46 18.08 3.48
N HIS A 77 -2.84 16.85 3.82
CA HIS A 77 -3.87 16.58 4.83
C HIS A 77 -3.30 16.59 6.25
N PHE A 78 -2.02 16.26 6.44
CA PHE A 78 -1.39 16.15 7.76
C PHE A 78 -0.08 16.97 7.86
N PRO A 79 -0.08 18.27 7.49
CA PRO A 79 1.15 19.06 7.29
C PRO A 79 1.92 19.37 8.58
N HIS A 80 1.27 19.33 9.74
CA HIS A 80 1.81 19.90 10.98
C HIS A 80 1.77 18.90 12.13
N ARG A 81 2.96 18.54 12.65
CA ARG A 81 3.11 17.57 13.75
C ARG A 81 2.37 17.97 15.05
N LYS A 82 2.20 19.27 15.31
CA LYS A 82 1.46 19.76 16.50
C LYS A 82 -0.03 19.39 16.52
N TYR A 83 -0.60 18.98 15.40
CA TYR A 83 -2.02 18.64 15.27
C TYR A 83 -2.24 17.13 15.07
N VAL A 84 -1.24 16.29 15.35
CA VAL A 84 -1.34 14.84 15.15
C VAL A 84 -2.55 14.24 15.85
N ASP A 85 -2.84 14.63 17.09
CA ASP A 85 -3.99 14.07 17.83
C ASP A 85 -5.33 14.41 17.16
N LEU A 86 -5.48 15.66 16.69
CA LEU A 86 -6.65 16.07 15.89
C LEU A 86 -6.76 15.24 14.60
N TYR A 87 -5.64 15.05 13.90
CA TYR A 87 -5.61 14.26 12.68
C TYR A 87 -5.94 12.78 12.92
N LYS A 88 -5.55 12.22 14.08
CA LYS A 88 -5.93 10.84 14.46
C LYS A 88 -7.44 10.72 14.58
N GLU A 89 -8.09 11.66 15.27
CA GLU A 89 -9.55 11.68 15.43
C GLU A 89 -10.27 11.80 14.09
N GLN A 90 -9.82 12.72 13.24
CA GLN A 90 -10.38 12.92 11.89
C GLN A 90 -10.24 11.67 11.02
N LEU A 91 -9.05 11.07 11.00
CA LEU A 91 -8.79 9.86 10.23
C LEU A 91 -9.65 8.69 10.71
N MET A 92 -9.75 8.50 12.03
CA MET A 92 -10.59 7.46 12.63
C MET A 92 -12.07 7.64 12.29
N GLY A 93 -12.56 8.88 12.33
CA GLY A 93 -13.91 9.24 11.92
C GLY A 93 -14.18 8.90 10.46
N GLN A 94 -13.32 9.35 9.55
CA GLN A 94 -13.48 9.09 8.12
C GLN A 94 -13.40 7.60 7.76
N ILE A 95 -12.53 6.84 8.42
CA ILE A 95 -12.47 5.39 8.23
C ILE A 95 -13.79 4.74 8.63
N ARG A 96 -14.28 5.06 9.84
CA ARG A 96 -15.53 4.51 10.38
C ARG A 96 -16.72 4.87 9.50
N GLU A 97 -16.87 6.14 9.14
CA GLU A 97 -17.99 6.63 8.32
C GLU A 97 -18.01 5.94 6.95
N THR A 98 -16.85 5.85 6.29
CA THR A 98 -16.76 5.21 4.97
C THR A 98 -17.07 3.70 5.08
N GLN A 99 -16.60 3.01 6.13
CA GLN A 99 -16.91 1.60 6.38
C GLN A 99 -18.38 1.33 6.72
N GLN A 100 -19.08 2.30 7.29
CA GLN A 100 -20.51 2.19 7.54
C GLN A 100 -21.34 2.35 6.26
N LEU A 101 -20.87 3.17 5.33
CA LEU A 101 -21.53 3.44 4.05
C LEU A 101 -21.26 2.35 3.01
N CYS A 102 -20.04 1.81 3.00
CA CYS A 102 -19.54 0.98 1.92
C CYS A 102 -19.12 -0.41 2.40
N HIS A 103 -19.53 -1.43 1.66
CA HIS A 103 -19.13 -2.81 1.92
C HIS A 103 -17.69 -3.11 1.49
N GLN A 104 -17.15 -2.35 0.53
CA GLN A 104 -15.76 -2.41 0.11
C GLN A 104 -15.18 -0.99 0.14
N THR A 105 -14.11 -0.76 0.91
CA THR A 105 -13.50 0.56 1.09
C THR A 105 -12.04 0.56 0.71
N LEU A 106 -11.57 1.66 0.16
CA LEU A 106 -10.17 1.86 -0.20
C LEU A 106 -9.68 3.20 0.35
N PHE A 107 -8.65 3.14 1.19
CA PHE A 107 -7.97 4.31 1.72
C PHE A 107 -6.56 4.36 1.13
N ILE A 108 -6.25 5.42 0.40
CA ILE A 108 -4.96 5.64 -0.26
C ILE A 108 -4.20 6.68 0.54
N PHE A 109 -2.97 6.37 0.93
CA PHE A 109 -2.04 7.27 1.58
C PHE A 109 -0.88 7.56 0.64
N ASP A 110 -0.90 8.72 -0.01
CA ASP A 110 0.19 9.20 -0.86
C ASP A 110 1.23 9.95 -0.02
N GLU A 111 2.48 9.86 -0.44
CA GLU A 111 3.66 10.26 0.33
C GLU A 111 3.70 9.66 1.75
N ALA A 112 3.37 8.37 1.86
CA ALA A 112 3.21 7.69 3.14
C ALA A 112 4.46 7.71 4.03
N GLU A 113 5.66 7.89 3.46
CA GLU A 113 6.91 8.08 4.22
C GLU A 113 6.91 9.32 5.10
N LYS A 114 6.06 10.30 4.78
CA LYS A 114 5.93 11.56 5.51
C LYS A 114 4.84 11.51 6.58
N LEU A 115 4.08 10.42 6.68
CA LEU A 115 3.06 10.25 7.71
C LEU A 115 3.69 10.19 9.10
N HIS A 116 3.05 10.86 10.04
CA HIS A 116 3.42 10.74 11.44
C HIS A 116 3.09 9.33 11.95
N PRO A 117 4.00 8.63 12.68
CA PRO A 117 3.74 7.27 13.14
C PRO A 117 2.46 7.14 13.97
N GLY A 118 2.10 8.17 14.74
CA GLY A 118 0.84 8.23 15.46
C GLY A 118 -0.43 8.10 14.58
N LEU A 119 -0.38 8.46 13.30
CA LEU A 119 -1.50 8.25 12.37
C LEU A 119 -1.56 6.80 11.88
N LEU A 120 -0.42 6.13 11.78
CA LEU A 120 -0.34 4.72 11.40
C LEU A 120 -0.88 3.82 12.51
N GLU A 121 -0.72 4.22 13.77
CA GLU A 121 -1.35 3.56 14.93
C GLU A 121 -2.87 3.45 14.81
N VAL A 122 -3.53 4.46 14.22
CA VAL A 122 -4.99 4.47 14.02
C VAL A 122 -5.42 3.32 13.11
N LEU A 123 -4.56 2.91 12.18
CA LEU A 123 -4.84 1.83 11.24
C LEU A 123 -4.64 0.44 11.88
N GLY A 124 -3.89 0.35 12.97
CA GLY A 124 -3.48 -0.91 13.59
C GLY A 124 -4.60 -1.90 13.87
N PRO A 125 -5.70 -1.48 14.54
CA PRO A 125 -6.85 -2.37 14.80
C PRO A 125 -7.55 -2.92 13.55
N HIS A 126 -7.31 -2.31 12.38
CA HIS A 126 -7.81 -2.83 11.10
C HIS A 126 -6.85 -3.82 10.46
N LEU A 127 -5.55 -3.72 10.75
CA LEU A 127 -4.48 -4.53 10.18
C LEU A 127 -4.17 -5.79 11.00
N GLU A 128 -4.52 -5.79 12.28
CA GLU A 128 -4.44 -6.95 13.17
C GLU A 128 -5.58 -7.94 12.89
N ARG A 129 -5.27 -9.25 12.98
CA ARG A 129 -6.28 -10.32 12.88
C ARG A 129 -7.27 -10.17 14.04
N ARG A 130 -8.55 -10.10 13.72
CA ARG A 130 -9.61 -10.10 14.73
C ARG A 130 -9.98 -11.52 15.14
N ALA A 131 -10.37 -11.68 16.40
CA ALA A 131 -11.01 -12.90 16.85
C ALA A 131 -12.37 -13.06 16.14
N PRO A 132 -12.80 -14.30 15.85
CA PRO A 132 -14.14 -14.53 15.31
C PRO A 132 -15.18 -14.19 16.38
N GLU A 133 -15.69 -12.96 16.35
CA GLU A 133 -16.75 -12.53 17.27
C GLU A 133 -18.10 -13.08 16.81
N GLY A 134 -18.83 -13.71 17.74
CA GLY A 134 -20.09 -14.43 17.50
C GLY A 134 -21.29 -13.57 17.08
N HIS A 135 -21.10 -12.26 16.85
CA HIS A 135 -22.14 -11.35 16.40
C HIS A 135 -21.74 -10.69 15.07
N ARG A 136 -22.41 -11.12 14.00
CA ARG A 136 -22.29 -10.72 12.59
C ARG A 136 -22.41 -9.19 12.37
N ALA A 137 -21.38 -8.42 12.70
CA ALA A 137 -21.18 -7.15 12.03
C ALA A 137 -20.93 -7.45 10.54
N LYS A 138 -21.62 -6.76 9.63
CA LYS A 138 -21.33 -6.88 8.19
C LYS A 138 -19.87 -6.50 7.97
N PHE A 139 -19.04 -7.47 7.58
CA PHE A 139 -17.62 -7.24 7.32
C PHE A 139 -17.48 -6.31 6.11
N ALA A 140 -16.69 -5.25 6.24
CA ALA A 140 -16.31 -4.43 5.10
C ALA A 140 -14.96 -4.93 4.57
N TRP A 141 -14.86 -5.21 3.28
CA TRP A 141 -13.57 -5.41 2.61
C TRP A 141 -12.83 -4.08 2.59
N THR A 142 -11.98 -3.84 3.58
CA THR A 142 -11.15 -2.64 3.63
C THR A 142 -9.79 -2.92 3.02
N ILE A 143 -9.36 -2.01 2.15
CA ILE A 143 -8.04 -1.99 1.53
C ILE A 143 -7.35 -0.68 1.95
N PHE A 144 -6.14 -0.79 2.48
CA PHE A 144 -5.23 0.32 2.72
C PHE A 144 -4.11 0.27 1.69
N LEU A 145 -3.91 1.34 0.94
CA LEU A 145 -2.87 1.46 -0.07
C LEU A 145 -1.91 2.59 0.30
N PHE A 146 -0.67 2.24 0.59
CA PHE A 146 0.39 3.21 0.90
C PHE A 146 1.26 3.40 -0.34
N LEU A 147 1.48 4.65 -0.74
CA LEU A 147 2.36 5.01 -1.83
C LEU A 147 3.54 5.77 -1.25
N SER A 148 4.73 5.25 -1.48
CA SER A 148 5.92 5.80 -0.84
C SER A 148 7.14 5.85 -1.75
N ASN A 149 7.94 6.90 -1.58
CA ASN A 149 9.27 7.00 -2.20
C ASN A 149 10.38 6.38 -1.33
N LEU A 150 10.05 5.94 -0.11
CA LEU A 150 11.00 5.27 0.76
C LEU A 150 11.58 4.04 0.07
N ARG A 151 12.88 3.79 0.30
CA ARG A 151 13.63 2.64 -0.23
C ARG A 151 13.76 2.61 -1.75
N GLY A 152 13.38 3.69 -2.46
CA GLY A 152 13.54 3.76 -3.91
C GLY A 152 15.00 3.71 -4.36
N ASP A 153 15.89 4.29 -3.56
CA ASP A 153 17.35 4.23 -3.69
C ASP A 153 17.90 2.80 -3.53
N ILE A 154 17.49 2.08 -2.48
CA ILE A 154 17.90 0.68 -2.24
C ILE A 154 17.47 -0.22 -3.40
N ILE A 155 16.20 -0.09 -3.83
CA ILE A 155 15.68 -0.86 -4.98
C ILE A 155 16.54 -0.58 -6.21
N ASN A 156 16.83 0.69 -6.49
CA ASN A 156 17.66 1.07 -7.62
C ASN A 156 19.09 0.51 -7.52
N GLU A 157 19.70 0.53 -6.34
CA GLU A 157 21.05 0.01 -6.11
C GLU A 157 21.13 -1.50 -6.34
N VAL A 158 20.21 -2.26 -5.75
CA VAL A 158 20.18 -3.73 -5.89
C VAL A 158 19.92 -4.12 -7.34
N VAL A 159 18.93 -3.49 -7.98
CA VAL A 159 18.63 -3.73 -9.39
C VAL A 159 19.82 -3.39 -10.27
N LEU A 160 20.47 -2.23 -10.05
CA LEU A 160 21.66 -1.84 -10.81
C LEU A 160 22.80 -2.85 -10.67
N LYS A 161 23.01 -3.41 -9.47
CA LYS A 161 24.02 -4.46 -9.24
C LYS A 161 23.71 -5.72 -10.04
N LEU A 162 22.46 -6.18 -10.04
CA LEU A 162 22.03 -7.36 -10.80
C LEU A 162 22.17 -7.15 -12.31
N LEU A 163 21.74 -5.99 -12.82
CA LEU A 163 21.90 -5.64 -14.23
C LEU A 163 23.38 -5.62 -14.64
N LYS A 164 24.26 -5.04 -13.81
CA LYS A 164 25.73 -5.06 -14.05
C LYS A 164 26.32 -6.47 -13.99
N ALA A 165 25.71 -7.38 -13.25
CA ALA A 165 26.08 -8.79 -13.19
C ALA A 165 25.54 -9.60 -14.39
N GLY A 166 24.87 -8.95 -15.36
CA GLY A 166 24.37 -9.58 -16.59
C GLY A 166 22.96 -10.14 -16.49
N TRP A 167 22.25 -9.92 -15.39
CA TRP A 167 20.84 -10.30 -15.27
C TRP A 167 19.98 -9.38 -16.13
N SER A 168 18.96 -9.95 -16.77
CA SER A 168 17.88 -9.15 -17.33
C SER A 168 16.97 -8.63 -16.22
N ARG A 169 16.26 -7.53 -16.50
CA ARG A 169 15.33 -6.93 -15.53
C ARG A 169 14.23 -7.91 -15.15
N GLU A 170 13.71 -8.64 -16.13
CA GLU A 170 12.57 -9.56 -15.98
C GLU A 170 12.93 -10.81 -15.14
N GLU A 171 14.22 -11.15 -15.02
CA GLU A 171 14.71 -12.23 -14.16
C GLU A 171 14.79 -11.82 -12.68
N ILE A 172 14.78 -10.53 -12.37
CA ILE A 172 14.82 -10.04 -10.99
C ILE A 172 13.49 -10.35 -10.32
N THR A 173 13.53 -11.17 -9.27
CA THR A 173 12.37 -11.57 -8.46
C THR A 173 12.33 -10.86 -7.11
N MET A 174 11.24 -11.00 -6.36
CA MET A 174 11.12 -10.45 -5.01
C MET A 174 12.15 -10.99 -4.02
N GLU A 175 12.55 -12.25 -4.18
CA GLU A 175 13.56 -12.90 -3.33
C GLU A 175 14.92 -12.18 -3.38
N HIS A 176 15.22 -11.47 -4.47
CA HIS A 176 16.43 -10.67 -4.61
C HIS A 176 16.34 -9.31 -3.90
N LEU A 177 15.12 -8.77 -3.73
CA LEU A 177 14.91 -7.43 -3.19
C LEU A 177 14.57 -7.46 -1.68
N GLU A 178 13.77 -8.44 -1.25
CA GLU A 178 13.27 -8.56 0.12
C GLU A 178 14.36 -8.46 1.21
N PRO A 179 15.52 -9.15 1.11
CA PRO A 179 16.54 -9.07 2.15
C PRO A 179 17.08 -7.65 2.36
N HIS A 180 17.23 -6.89 1.28
CA HIS A 180 17.73 -5.52 1.31
C HIS A 180 16.66 -4.54 1.81
N LEU A 181 15.39 -4.82 1.52
CA LEU A 181 14.27 -4.03 2.02
C LEU A 181 14.05 -4.25 3.54
N GLN A 182 14.37 -5.43 4.06
CA GLN A 182 14.23 -5.75 5.49
C GLN A 182 15.44 -5.32 6.35
N ALA A 183 16.65 -5.33 5.80
CA ALA A 183 17.87 -5.07 6.56
C ALA A 183 17.95 -3.66 7.18
N GLU A 184 17.29 -2.67 6.58
CA GLU A 184 17.40 -1.26 6.99
C GLU A 184 16.13 -0.76 7.72
N ILE A 185 15.45 -1.63 8.47
CA ILE A 185 14.27 -1.26 9.28
C ILE A 185 14.65 -0.40 10.52
N VAL A 186 15.95 -0.25 10.82
CA VAL A 186 16.44 0.27 12.11
C VAL A 186 16.61 1.80 12.19
N GLU A 187 16.57 2.57 11.10
CA GLU A 187 16.79 4.03 11.17
C GLU A 187 15.57 4.88 10.77
N THR A 188 14.87 5.38 11.80
CA THR A 188 14.13 6.64 11.88
C THR A 188 13.22 7.04 10.70
N THR A 189 12.02 6.46 10.61
CA THR A 189 10.85 7.15 10.02
C THR A 189 9.54 6.49 10.46
N GLY A 190 8.42 7.23 10.41
CA GLY A 190 7.10 6.73 10.83
C GLY A 190 6.68 5.43 10.15
N PHE A 191 7.14 5.18 8.92
CA PHE A 191 6.85 3.95 8.18
C PHE A 191 7.62 2.71 8.67
N SER A 192 8.79 2.87 9.33
CA SER A 192 9.46 1.77 10.05
C SER A 192 8.54 1.15 11.12
N PHE A 193 7.58 1.93 11.65
CA PHE A 193 6.57 1.42 12.58
C PHE A 193 5.62 0.42 11.93
N LEU A 194 5.16 0.65 10.69
CA LEU A 194 4.31 -0.31 9.98
C LEU A 194 5.07 -1.60 9.69
N THR A 195 6.31 -1.51 9.23
CA THR A 195 7.14 -2.67 8.89
C THR A 195 7.61 -3.45 10.13
N THR A 196 7.91 -2.76 11.23
CA THR A 196 8.30 -3.39 12.51
C THR A 196 7.11 -4.05 13.20
N ARG A 197 5.93 -3.39 13.18
CA ARG A 197 4.75 -3.87 13.90
C ARG A 197 3.90 -4.85 13.07
N TRP A 198 3.90 -4.71 11.75
CA TRP A 198 3.23 -5.63 10.81
C TRP A 198 4.14 -6.00 9.63
N PRO A 199 5.18 -6.82 9.87
CA PRO A 199 6.17 -7.21 8.85
C PRO A 199 5.59 -7.97 7.65
N HIS A 200 4.35 -8.43 7.74
CA HIS A 200 3.62 -9.13 6.68
C HIS A 200 2.82 -8.20 5.74
N LEU A 201 2.80 -6.88 5.99
CA LEU A 201 2.12 -5.90 5.14
C LEU A 201 2.98 -5.39 3.99
N ASP A 202 4.30 -5.64 4.05
CA ASP A 202 5.19 -5.42 2.93
C ASP A 202 5.00 -6.55 1.92
N LEU A 203 4.03 -6.39 1.03
CA LEU A 203 4.14 -6.95 -0.31
C LEU A 203 5.00 -5.98 -1.09
N PRO A 204 6.27 -6.27 -1.37
CA PRO A 204 7.13 -5.28 -1.95
C PRO A 204 6.78 -5.24 -3.44
N THR A 205 5.86 -4.37 -3.83
CA THR A 205 5.63 -4.09 -5.25
C THR A 205 6.73 -3.13 -5.67
N SER A 206 7.91 -3.68 -5.96
CA SER A 206 9.05 -2.87 -6.38
C SER A 206 8.70 -2.20 -7.70
N SER A 207 8.63 -0.88 -7.70
CA SER A 207 8.55 -0.11 -8.93
C SER A 207 9.97 0.32 -9.34
N VAL A 208 10.52 -0.33 -10.37
CA VAL A 208 11.86 -0.01 -10.89
C VAL A 208 11.72 1.11 -11.91
N ALA A 209 12.59 2.11 -11.88
CA ALA A 209 12.54 3.21 -12.84
C ALA A 209 12.74 2.72 -14.30
N PRO A 210 12.07 3.33 -15.29
CA PRO A 210 12.46 3.17 -16.67
C PRO A 210 13.76 3.93 -16.91
N THR A 211 14.82 3.22 -17.29
CA THR A 211 15.98 3.81 -17.97
C THR A 211 15.64 4.03 -19.43
#